data_AF-A0A399EP90-F1
#
_entry.id   AF-A0A399EP90-F1
#
_cell.length_a   1.000
_cell.length_b   1.000
_cell.length_c   1.000
_cell.angle_alpha   90.00
_cell.angle_beta   90.00
_cell.angle_gamma   90.00
#
_symmetry.space_group_name_H-M   'P 1'
#
loop_
_entity.id
_entity.type
_entity.pdbx_description
1 polymer ?
#
loop_
_entity_poly.entity_id
_entity_poly.type
_entity_poly.pdbx_seq_one_letter_code
_entity_poly.pdbx_strand_id
1 'polypeptide(L)'
;MRRLGFLLFLLALAVLAQTKEQRIITIEAPGGQRSGNLRMGPWVYEAGRPGGVIGRVKDLEISATRATLEAPQGKTMQEAEGERVASFEGGVTVKRDRMTASGPRLVYRESNGRGVLEGGARMRHEPKEKGGDPVEVTAPRMTFEVDTNISTSEGGVALKNGRQEGRSQQVYYEEERGLAVFNDEKEVVLVRHREGKGDLIIRAKEVRSLTEEKRLLATGGVTLVDGDITTTGVRLVYNDNTGEATVVGGRLGNQDVPARSVNAKERATLSGGALLHNVNRSQVRVLAQVPRLPVGDFRKQGEP
;
A
#
# COMPACT_ATOMS: atom_id res chain seq x y z
N MET A 1 42.89 -0.39 -18.05
CA MET A 1 41.65 0.18 -17.45
C MET A 1 40.51 0.48 -18.44
N ARG A 2 40.64 0.25 -19.77
CA ARG A 2 39.55 0.47 -20.74
C ARG A 2 38.58 -0.71 -20.97
N ARG A 3 38.85 -1.89 -20.39
CA ARG A 3 38.01 -3.10 -20.57
C ARG A 3 36.99 -3.35 -19.45
N LEU A 4 37.11 -2.67 -18.30
CA LEU A 4 36.16 -2.82 -17.18
C LEU A 4 34.90 -1.93 -17.33
N GLY A 5 35.01 -0.78 -18.01
CA GLY A 5 33.87 0.11 -18.29
C GLY A 5 32.89 -0.45 -19.33
N PHE A 6 33.36 -1.28 -20.25
CA PHE A 6 32.51 -1.91 -21.28
C PHE A 6 31.62 -3.04 -20.71
N LEU A 7 32.09 -3.78 -19.69
CA LEU A 7 31.29 -4.83 -19.04
C LEU A 7 30.17 -4.26 -18.15
N LEU A 8 30.44 -3.16 -17.43
CA LEU A 8 29.41 -2.47 -16.63
C LEU A 8 28.31 -1.83 -17.51
N PHE A 9 28.66 -1.35 -18.71
CA PHE A 9 27.69 -0.79 -19.65
C PHE A 9 26.80 -1.87 -20.29
N LEU A 10 27.35 -3.05 -20.61
CA LEU A 10 26.59 -4.20 -21.12
C LEU A 10 25.65 -4.82 -20.07
N LEU A 11 26.08 -4.88 -18.79
CA LEU A 11 25.22 -5.32 -17.69
C LEU A 11 24.05 -4.37 -17.43
N ALA A 12 24.25 -3.05 -17.52
CA ALA A 12 23.16 -2.09 -17.40
C ALA A 12 22.14 -2.18 -18.55
N LEU A 13 22.61 -2.43 -19.79
CA LEU A 13 21.74 -2.61 -20.96
C LEU A 13 20.94 -3.91 -20.90
N ALA A 14 21.52 -5.00 -20.39
CA ALA A 14 20.80 -6.27 -20.22
C ALA A 14 19.67 -6.15 -19.18
N VAL A 15 19.89 -5.43 -18.07
CA VAL A 15 18.84 -5.18 -17.05
C VAL A 15 17.72 -4.28 -17.59
N LEU A 16 18.05 -3.28 -18.42
CA LEU A 16 17.05 -2.41 -19.06
C LEU A 16 16.22 -3.11 -20.15
N ALA A 17 16.80 -4.07 -20.88
CA ALA A 17 16.05 -4.88 -21.85
C ALA A 17 15.11 -5.88 -21.15
N GLN A 18 15.61 -6.54 -20.10
CA GLN A 18 14.83 -7.51 -19.32
C GLN A 18 13.62 -6.86 -18.61
N THR A 19 13.75 -5.62 -18.15
CA THR A 19 12.64 -4.85 -17.55
C THR A 19 11.57 -4.45 -18.57
N LYS A 20 11.94 -4.16 -19.83
CA LYS A 20 10.95 -3.86 -20.88
C LYS A 20 10.10 -5.08 -21.23
N GLU A 21 10.69 -6.26 -21.36
CA GLU A 21 9.95 -7.50 -21.67
C GLU A 21 8.93 -7.85 -20.57
N GLN A 22 9.27 -7.61 -19.30
CA GLN A 22 8.38 -7.88 -18.16
C GLN A 22 7.12 -7.00 -18.12
N ARG A 23 7.09 -5.90 -18.88
CA ARG A 23 5.96 -4.96 -18.95
C ARG A 23 5.06 -5.19 -20.16
N ILE A 24 5.41 -6.12 -21.05
CA ILE A 24 4.60 -6.41 -22.24
C ILE A 24 3.33 -7.12 -21.82
N ILE A 25 2.17 -6.53 -22.13
CA ILE A 25 0.87 -7.15 -21.85
C ILE A 25 0.44 -8.05 -23.01
N THR A 26 -0.08 -9.22 -22.66
CA THR A 26 -0.79 -10.10 -23.60
C THR A 26 -2.27 -10.03 -23.30
N ILE A 27 -3.12 -9.97 -24.34
CA ILE A 27 -4.58 -9.91 -24.18
C ILE A 27 -5.22 -10.98 -25.04
N GLU A 28 -6.11 -11.74 -24.41
CA GLU A 28 -6.88 -12.82 -25.02
C GLU A 28 -8.38 -12.62 -24.72
N ALA A 29 -9.24 -13.09 -25.61
CA ALA A 29 -10.67 -13.14 -25.40
C ALA A 29 -11.19 -14.54 -25.77
N PRO A 30 -11.06 -15.55 -24.91
CA PRO A 30 -11.49 -16.91 -25.22
C PRO A 30 -12.99 -16.98 -25.53
N GLY A 31 -13.33 -17.38 -26.76
CA GLY A 31 -14.71 -17.38 -27.25
C GLY A 31 -15.28 -15.97 -27.54
N GLY A 32 -14.43 -14.95 -27.54
CA GLY A 32 -14.76 -13.58 -27.89
C GLY A 32 -14.29 -13.21 -29.31
N GLN A 33 -14.29 -11.92 -29.61
CA GLN A 33 -13.83 -11.38 -30.89
C GLN A 33 -12.68 -10.38 -30.68
N ARG A 34 -11.79 -10.33 -31.68
CA ARG A 34 -10.77 -9.30 -31.82
C ARG A 34 -11.02 -8.51 -33.11
N SER A 35 -11.07 -7.19 -33.01
CA SER A 35 -11.28 -6.29 -34.14
C SER A 35 -10.23 -5.16 -34.17
N GLY A 36 -10.23 -4.36 -35.25
CA GLY A 36 -9.32 -3.24 -35.46
C GLY A 36 -8.23 -3.50 -36.50
N ASN A 37 -7.34 -2.54 -36.70
CA ASN A 37 -6.27 -2.65 -37.70
C ASN A 37 -5.16 -3.58 -37.19
N LEU A 38 -4.90 -4.68 -37.90
CA LEU A 38 -3.90 -5.67 -37.50
C LEU A 38 -2.48 -5.10 -37.36
N ARG A 39 -2.13 -4.07 -38.15
CA ARG A 39 -0.79 -3.47 -38.14
C ARG A 39 -0.69 -2.27 -37.20
N MET A 40 -1.68 -1.38 -37.23
CA MET A 40 -1.63 -0.08 -36.55
C MET A 40 -2.45 0.00 -35.26
N GLY A 41 -3.34 -0.96 -35.01
CA GLY A 41 -4.30 -0.89 -33.93
C GLY A 41 -5.38 0.21 -34.13
N PRO A 42 -6.17 0.53 -33.10
CA PRO A 42 -6.22 -0.21 -31.84
C PRO A 42 -6.65 -1.67 -32.06
N TRP A 43 -6.15 -2.59 -31.25
CA TRP A 43 -6.73 -3.92 -31.15
C TRP A 43 -7.81 -3.92 -30.07
N VAL A 44 -9.05 -4.18 -30.46
CA VAL A 44 -10.19 -4.23 -29.55
C VAL A 44 -10.56 -5.68 -29.31
N TYR A 45 -10.69 -6.05 -28.04
CA TYR A 45 -11.03 -7.39 -27.56
C TYR A 45 -12.36 -7.32 -26.82
N GLU A 46 -13.31 -8.15 -27.21
CA GLU A 46 -14.65 -8.18 -26.61
C GLU A 46 -15.07 -9.62 -26.34
N ALA A 47 -15.64 -9.85 -25.16
CA ALA A 47 -16.27 -11.11 -24.80
C ALA A 47 -17.73 -10.89 -24.45
N GLY A 48 -18.61 -11.81 -24.84
CA GLY A 48 -20.05 -11.72 -24.56
C GLY A 48 -20.43 -11.98 -23.09
N ARG A 49 -19.45 -12.18 -22.20
CA ARG A 49 -19.65 -12.44 -20.77
C ARG A 49 -18.69 -11.61 -19.92
N PRO A 50 -19.09 -11.16 -18.72
CA PRO A 50 -18.20 -10.49 -17.78
C PRO A 50 -16.96 -11.32 -17.46
N GLY A 51 -15.78 -10.66 -17.46
CA GLY A 51 -14.49 -11.31 -17.21
C GLY A 51 -13.98 -12.22 -18.34
N GLY A 52 -14.60 -12.19 -19.52
CA GLY A 52 -14.20 -13.02 -20.65
C GLY A 52 -13.00 -12.51 -21.45
N VAL A 53 -12.57 -11.26 -21.25
CA VAL A 53 -11.32 -10.72 -21.78
C VAL A 53 -10.26 -10.77 -20.68
N ILE A 54 -9.09 -11.35 -20.98
CA ILE A 54 -8.02 -11.61 -20.02
C ILE A 54 -6.73 -10.97 -20.53
N GLY A 55 -6.22 -10.00 -19.78
CA GLY A 55 -4.90 -9.42 -19.92
C GLY A 55 -3.91 -10.05 -18.93
N ARG A 56 -2.68 -10.34 -19.36
CA ARG A 56 -1.61 -10.83 -18.48
C ARG A 56 -0.33 -10.03 -18.67
N VAL A 57 0.30 -9.66 -17.56
CA VAL A 57 1.61 -9.01 -17.56
C VAL A 57 2.34 -9.37 -16.27
N LYS A 58 3.54 -9.96 -16.40
CA LYS A 58 4.28 -10.55 -15.28
C LYS A 58 3.39 -11.49 -14.44
N ASP A 59 3.04 -11.08 -13.23
CA ASP A 59 2.23 -11.81 -12.26
C ASP A 59 0.81 -11.22 -12.10
N LEU A 60 0.48 -10.17 -12.86
CA LEU A 60 -0.86 -9.58 -12.91
C LEU A 60 -1.71 -10.29 -13.96
N GLU A 61 -2.88 -10.72 -13.53
CA GLU A 61 -3.99 -11.09 -14.40
C GLU A 61 -5.10 -10.03 -14.28
N ILE A 62 -5.58 -9.54 -15.42
CA ILE A 62 -6.61 -8.50 -15.52
C ILE A 62 -7.77 -9.07 -16.32
N SER A 63 -8.93 -9.21 -15.71
CA SER A 63 -10.13 -9.73 -16.36
C SER A 63 -11.15 -8.62 -16.54
N ALA A 64 -11.77 -8.53 -17.71
CA ALA A 64 -12.78 -7.52 -18.04
C ALA A 64 -13.78 -8.03 -19.10
N THR A 65 -14.78 -7.22 -19.43
CA THR A 65 -15.71 -7.52 -20.54
C THR A 65 -15.14 -7.07 -21.89
N ARG A 66 -14.38 -5.96 -21.89
CA ARG A 66 -13.75 -5.38 -23.07
C ARG A 66 -12.35 -4.89 -22.73
N ALA A 67 -11.43 -5.03 -23.69
CA ALA A 67 -10.13 -4.37 -23.64
C ALA A 67 -9.78 -3.70 -24.97
N THR A 68 -9.00 -2.63 -24.93
CA THR A 68 -8.48 -1.93 -26.11
C THR A 68 -6.98 -1.72 -25.92
N LEU A 69 -6.17 -2.19 -26.86
CA LEU A 69 -4.73 -2.05 -26.88
C LEU A 69 -4.31 -1.08 -27.99
N GLU A 70 -3.60 -0.02 -27.63
CA GLU A 70 -3.21 1.07 -28.51
C GLU A 70 -1.69 1.23 -28.56
N ALA A 71 -1.16 1.40 -29.78
CA ALA A 71 0.20 1.84 -30.01
C ALA A 71 0.29 3.38 -29.95
N PRO A 72 1.47 3.95 -29.59
CA PRO A 72 1.74 5.36 -29.79
C PRO A 72 1.59 5.77 -31.26
N GLN A 73 1.25 7.04 -31.50
CA GLN A 73 1.06 7.57 -32.84
C GLN A 73 2.30 7.33 -33.73
N GLY A 74 2.07 6.83 -34.94
CA GLY A 74 3.12 6.61 -35.94
C GLY A 74 3.90 5.31 -35.80
N LYS A 75 3.61 4.47 -34.80
CA LYS A 75 4.22 3.14 -34.64
C LYS A 75 3.21 2.03 -34.98
N THR A 76 3.71 0.93 -35.51
CA THR A 76 2.92 -0.31 -35.59
C THR A 76 2.77 -0.95 -34.21
N MET A 77 1.79 -1.85 -34.06
CA MET A 77 1.56 -2.57 -32.80
C MET A 77 2.75 -3.42 -32.33
N GLN A 78 3.57 -3.89 -33.28
CA GLN A 78 4.77 -4.66 -33.00
C GLN A 78 5.94 -3.76 -32.58
N GLU A 79 6.17 -2.65 -33.31
CA GLU A 79 7.21 -1.67 -32.94
C GLU A 79 6.92 -0.95 -31.62
N ALA A 80 5.65 -0.91 -31.22
CA ALA A 80 5.21 -0.26 -30.00
C ALA A 80 5.34 -1.12 -28.73
N GLU A 81 5.73 -2.39 -28.82
CA GLU A 81 5.90 -3.26 -27.65
C GLU A 81 6.80 -2.60 -26.57
N GLY A 82 6.31 -2.57 -25.33
CA GLY A 82 6.95 -1.85 -24.23
C GLY A 82 6.54 -0.38 -24.13
N GLU A 83 5.69 0.12 -25.02
CA GLU A 83 5.16 1.50 -25.03
C GLU A 83 3.64 1.56 -25.25
N ARG A 84 2.96 0.41 -25.40
CA ARG A 84 1.51 0.36 -25.63
C ARG A 84 0.71 0.73 -24.39
N VAL A 85 -0.56 1.05 -24.63
CA VAL A 85 -1.54 1.34 -23.58
C VAL A 85 -2.71 0.39 -23.72
N ALA A 86 -3.03 -0.33 -22.65
CA ALA A 86 -4.19 -1.21 -22.58
C ALA A 86 -5.26 -0.62 -21.67
N SER A 87 -6.48 -0.43 -22.18
CA SER A 87 -7.65 0.00 -21.41
C SER A 87 -8.62 -1.17 -21.25
N PHE A 88 -9.03 -1.47 -20.03
CA PHE A 88 -9.97 -2.53 -19.65
C PHE A 88 -11.24 -1.92 -19.06
N GLU A 89 -12.41 -2.40 -19.47
CA GLU A 89 -13.71 -1.83 -19.12
C GLU A 89 -14.82 -2.90 -18.98
N GLY A 90 -15.95 -2.49 -18.44
CA GLY A 90 -17.13 -3.34 -18.26
C GLY A 90 -17.02 -4.24 -17.04
N GLY A 91 -16.47 -3.71 -15.95
CA GLY A 91 -16.17 -4.45 -14.72
C GLY A 91 -14.81 -5.14 -14.83
N VAL A 92 -13.83 -4.58 -14.15
CA VAL A 92 -12.45 -5.07 -14.12
C VAL A 92 -12.18 -5.78 -12.80
N THR A 93 -11.52 -6.93 -12.90
CA THR A 93 -10.91 -7.63 -11.77
C THR A 93 -9.42 -7.78 -12.04
N VAL A 94 -8.59 -7.40 -11.08
CA VAL A 94 -7.14 -7.56 -11.09
C VAL A 94 -6.78 -8.61 -10.05
N LYS A 95 -5.91 -9.55 -10.40
CA LYS A 95 -5.42 -10.59 -9.49
C LYS A 95 -3.90 -10.65 -9.50
N ARG A 96 -3.32 -10.75 -8.30
CA ARG A 96 -1.89 -11.04 -8.05
C ARG A 96 -1.79 -11.88 -6.79
N ASP A 97 -1.23 -13.08 -6.87
CA ASP A 97 -1.15 -14.01 -5.73
C ASP A 97 -2.51 -14.12 -4.97
N ARG A 98 -2.55 -13.70 -3.71
CA ARG A 98 -3.71 -13.68 -2.80
C ARG A 98 -4.50 -12.37 -2.83
N MET A 99 -4.06 -11.39 -3.62
CA MET A 99 -4.73 -10.10 -3.80
C MET A 99 -5.68 -10.17 -4.99
N THR A 100 -6.90 -9.66 -4.77
CA THR A 100 -7.88 -9.41 -5.82
C THR A 100 -8.40 -7.98 -5.68
N ALA A 101 -8.33 -7.18 -6.73
CA ALA A 101 -8.90 -5.84 -6.80
C ALA A 101 -9.97 -5.76 -7.88
N SER A 102 -10.94 -4.87 -7.71
CA SER A 102 -12.08 -4.72 -8.60
C SER A 102 -12.47 -3.25 -8.76
N GLY A 103 -12.93 -2.88 -9.95
CA GLY A 103 -13.34 -1.52 -10.28
C GLY A 103 -13.93 -1.44 -11.69
N PRO A 104 -14.48 -0.29 -12.10
CA PRO A 104 -15.15 -0.18 -13.39
C PRO A 104 -14.19 -0.13 -14.59
N ARG A 105 -12.99 0.46 -14.43
CA ARG A 105 -12.02 0.67 -15.50
C ARG A 105 -10.58 0.55 -15.00
N LEU A 106 -9.72 -0.07 -15.79
CA LEU A 106 -8.27 -0.07 -15.58
C LEU A 106 -7.53 0.39 -16.84
N VAL A 107 -6.49 1.20 -16.66
CA VAL A 107 -5.54 1.56 -17.73
C VAL A 107 -4.15 1.09 -17.36
N TYR A 108 -3.57 0.21 -18.17
CA TYR A 108 -2.21 -0.29 -18.06
C TYR A 108 -1.31 0.35 -19.11
N ARG A 109 -0.10 0.76 -18.71
CA ARG A 109 0.91 1.34 -19.60
C ARG A 109 2.18 0.53 -19.56
N GLU A 110 2.59 0.00 -20.71
CA GLU A 110 3.83 -0.78 -20.81
C GLU A 110 5.08 0.09 -20.59
N SER A 111 5.00 1.40 -20.91
CA SER A 111 6.15 2.32 -20.82
C SER A 111 6.70 2.49 -19.40
N ASN A 112 5.86 2.35 -18.38
CA ASN A 112 6.23 2.49 -16.97
C ASN A 112 5.76 1.32 -16.09
N GLY A 113 5.12 0.31 -16.67
CA GLY A 113 4.67 -0.86 -15.93
C GLY A 113 3.54 -0.58 -14.93
N ARG A 114 2.76 0.49 -15.10
CA ARG A 114 1.71 0.90 -14.16
C ARG A 114 0.32 0.56 -14.68
N GLY A 115 -0.45 -0.16 -13.87
CA GLY A 115 -1.89 -0.35 -14.02
C GLY A 115 -2.65 0.54 -13.05
N VAL A 116 -3.56 1.37 -13.54
CA VAL A 116 -4.37 2.28 -12.73
C VAL A 116 -5.83 1.87 -12.81
N LEU A 117 -6.39 1.46 -11.69
CA LEU A 117 -7.80 1.10 -11.49
C LEU A 117 -8.53 2.31 -10.87
N GLU A 118 -9.53 2.85 -11.55
CA GLU A 118 -10.23 4.09 -11.17
C GLU A 118 -11.75 3.88 -11.08
N GLY A 119 -12.43 4.80 -10.39
CA GLY A 119 -13.89 4.83 -10.30
C GLY A 119 -14.46 4.06 -9.10
N GLY A 120 -13.72 4.02 -7.99
CA GLY A 120 -14.14 3.33 -6.76
C GLY A 120 -13.60 1.91 -6.71
N ALA A 121 -12.29 1.80 -6.61
CA ALA A 121 -11.58 0.54 -6.51
C ALA A 121 -11.79 -0.12 -5.14
N ARG A 122 -11.93 -1.45 -5.15
CA ARG A 122 -12.01 -2.30 -3.96
C ARG A 122 -11.00 -3.41 -4.09
N MET A 123 -10.16 -3.59 -3.08
CA MET A 123 -9.16 -4.64 -3.00
C MET A 123 -9.45 -5.54 -1.82
N ARG A 124 -9.23 -6.83 -2.00
CA ARG A 124 -9.26 -7.83 -0.94
C ARG A 124 -8.01 -8.68 -1.02
N HIS A 125 -7.34 -8.83 0.11
CA HIS A 125 -6.15 -9.66 0.26
C HIS A 125 -6.46 -10.80 1.22
N GLU A 126 -6.39 -12.04 0.73
CA GLU A 126 -6.59 -13.23 1.56
C GLU A 126 -5.43 -13.40 2.54
N PRO A 127 -5.63 -13.89 3.77
CA PRO A 127 -4.55 -14.21 4.70
C PRO A 127 -3.72 -15.40 4.22
N LYS A 128 -2.48 -15.55 4.72
CA LYS A 128 -1.64 -16.72 4.46
C LYS A 128 -2.18 -17.94 5.22
N GLU A 129 -2.64 -17.72 6.44
CA GLU A 129 -3.10 -18.76 7.37
C GLU A 129 -4.62 -18.96 7.30
N LYS A 130 -5.05 -20.20 7.47
CA LYS A 130 -6.47 -20.55 7.50
C LYS A 130 -7.13 -19.97 8.75
N GLY A 131 -8.21 -19.23 8.57
CA GLY A 131 -8.96 -18.59 9.66
C GLY A 131 -8.49 -17.18 10.01
N GLY A 132 -7.48 -16.64 9.31
CA GLY A 132 -7.18 -15.21 9.37
C GLY A 132 -8.30 -14.36 8.76
N ASP A 133 -8.39 -13.11 9.20
CA ASP A 133 -9.30 -12.15 8.57
C ASP A 133 -8.67 -11.62 7.27
N PRO A 134 -9.44 -11.49 6.18
CA PRO A 134 -8.95 -10.83 4.98
C PRO A 134 -8.73 -9.34 5.23
N VAL A 135 -7.80 -8.75 4.47
CA VAL A 135 -7.65 -7.30 4.43
C VAL A 135 -8.49 -6.76 3.28
N GLU A 136 -9.42 -5.89 3.59
CA GLU A 136 -10.27 -5.20 2.62
C GLU A 136 -9.86 -3.73 2.55
N VAL A 137 -9.70 -3.19 1.35
CA VAL A 137 -9.32 -1.80 1.11
C VAL A 137 -10.26 -1.21 0.07
N THR A 138 -10.73 0.00 0.31
CA THR A 138 -11.52 0.77 -0.64
C THR A 138 -10.87 2.13 -0.85
N ALA A 139 -10.82 2.58 -2.11
CA ALA A 139 -10.26 3.88 -2.48
C ALA A 139 -10.82 4.33 -3.83
N PRO A 140 -10.90 5.64 -4.11
CA PRO A 140 -11.26 6.13 -5.44
C PRO A 140 -10.36 5.60 -6.56
N ARG A 141 -9.06 5.45 -6.29
CA ARG A 141 -8.03 5.03 -7.25
C ARG A 141 -7.03 4.07 -6.60
N MET A 142 -6.63 3.05 -7.35
CA MET A 142 -5.54 2.13 -7.01
C MET A 142 -4.55 2.02 -8.18
N THR A 143 -3.26 2.05 -7.88
CA THR A 143 -2.18 1.86 -8.84
C THR A 143 -1.39 0.60 -8.48
N PHE A 144 -1.09 -0.22 -9.48
CA PHE A 144 -0.28 -1.44 -9.37
C PHE A 144 0.97 -1.29 -10.22
N GLU A 145 2.14 -1.41 -9.61
CA GLU A 145 3.43 -1.34 -10.30
C GLU A 145 3.98 -2.76 -10.49
N VAL A 146 4.25 -3.16 -11.74
CA VAL A 146 4.77 -4.51 -12.03
C VAL A 146 6.26 -4.65 -11.80
N ASP A 147 7.00 -3.55 -11.88
CA ASP A 147 8.46 -3.58 -11.72
C ASP A 147 8.88 -3.82 -10.27
N THR A 148 8.16 -3.17 -9.35
CA THR A 148 8.53 -3.07 -7.93
C THR A 148 7.61 -3.86 -7.00
N ASN A 149 6.52 -4.45 -7.52
CA ASN A 149 5.50 -5.10 -6.70
C ASN A 149 4.94 -4.17 -5.60
N ILE A 150 4.81 -2.89 -5.96
CA ILE A 150 4.22 -1.85 -5.12
C ILE A 150 2.78 -1.61 -5.57
N SER A 151 1.89 -1.43 -4.59
CA SER A 151 0.55 -0.90 -4.83
C SER A 151 0.32 0.38 -4.05
N THR A 152 -0.44 1.29 -4.64
CA THR A 152 -0.82 2.57 -4.00
C THR A 152 -2.32 2.76 -4.11
N SER A 153 -2.99 3.00 -2.99
CA SER A 153 -4.41 3.37 -2.90
C SER A 153 -4.51 4.83 -2.48
N GLU A 154 -5.38 5.62 -3.12
CA GLU A 154 -5.40 7.08 -2.95
C GLU A 154 -6.78 7.69 -3.16
N GLY A 155 -7.02 8.86 -2.54
CA GLY A 155 -8.25 9.64 -2.65
C GLY A 155 -9.19 9.54 -1.46
N GLY A 156 -8.72 9.00 -0.33
CA GLY A 156 -9.56 8.65 0.82
C GLY A 156 -9.70 7.14 0.91
N VAL A 157 -8.73 6.53 1.57
CA VAL A 157 -8.61 5.09 1.74
C VAL A 157 -9.28 4.66 3.05
N ALA A 158 -10.13 3.63 2.95
CA ALA A 158 -10.62 2.91 4.11
C ALA A 158 -10.15 1.45 4.04
N LEU A 159 -9.56 0.97 5.14
CA LEU A 159 -9.07 -0.39 5.33
C LEU A 159 -9.85 -1.07 6.44
N LYS A 160 -10.13 -2.36 6.26
CA LYS A 160 -10.71 -3.24 7.28
C LYS A 160 -9.97 -4.57 7.33
N ASN A 161 -9.66 -5.03 8.53
CA ASN A 161 -9.12 -6.37 8.77
C ASN A 161 -9.67 -6.91 10.10
N GLY A 162 -10.71 -7.75 10.01
CA GLY A 162 -11.39 -8.26 11.20
C GLY A 162 -11.95 -7.15 12.08
N ARG A 163 -11.38 -7.01 13.29
CA ARG A 163 -11.71 -5.96 14.27
C ARG A 163 -10.88 -4.67 14.11
N GLN A 164 -10.04 -4.58 13.09
CA GLN A 164 -9.22 -3.42 12.82
C GLN A 164 -9.79 -2.62 11.65
N GLU A 165 -9.75 -1.30 11.78
CA GLU A 165 -10.12 -0.34 10.75
C GLU A 165 -9.01 0.70 10.59
N GLY A 166 -8.79 1.16 9.36
CA GLY A 166 -7.84 2.22 9.05
C GLY A 166 -8.45 3.25 8.11
N ARG A 167 -8.15 4.53 8.34
CA ARG A 167 -8.52 5.64 7.46
C ARG A 167 -7.32 6.53 7.20
N SER A 168 -7.15 6.92 5.93
CA SER A 168 -6.06 7.79 5.49
C SER A 168 -6.37 8.40 4.12
N GLN A 169 -5.59 9.37 3.66
CA GLN A 169 -5.71 9.90 2.30
C GLN A 169 -5.06 8.96 1.27
N GLN A 170 -3.95 8.32 1.64
CA GLN A 170 -3.18 7.42 0.79
C GLN A 170 -2.61 6.24 1.60
N VAL A 171 -2.56 5.07 0.96
CA VAL A 171 -1.84 3.88 1.44
C VAL A 171 -0.90 3.40 0.35
N TYR A 172 0.39 3.35 0.67
CA TYR A 172 1.44 2.73 -0.13
C TYR A 172 1.79 1.37 0.47
N TYR A 173 1.89 0.32 -0.33
CA TYR A 173 2.16 -1.04 0.13
C TYR A 173 3.25 -1.72 -0.70
N GLU A 174 4.32 -2.14 -0.02
CA GLU A 174 5.37 -3.00 -0.56
C GLU A 174 5.02 -4.45 -0.27
N GLU A 175 4.58 -5.19 -1.29
CA GLU A 175 4.04 -6.54 -1.13
C GLU A 175 5.09 -7.53 -0.58
N GLU A 176 6.32 -7.45 -1.06
CA GLU A 176 7.40 -8.37 -0.67
C GLU A 176 7.88 -8.16 0.77
N ARG A 177 7.90 -6.91 1.24
CA ARG A 177 8.35 -6.56 2.59
C ARG A 177 7.23 -6.54 3.63
N GLY A 178 5.98 -6.56 3.18
CA GLY A 178 4.82 -6.35 4.06
C GLY A 178 4.84 -4.97 4.72
N LEU A 179 5.39 -3.94 4.06
CA LEU A 179 5.42 -2.58 4.57
C LEU A 179 4.22 -1.79 4.02
N ALA A 180 3.29 -1.41 4.90
CA ALA A 180 2.20 -0.49 4.59
C ALA A 180 2.50 0.90 5.16
N VAL A 181 2.39 1.95 4.35
CA VAL A 181 2.58 3.35 4.74
C VAL A 181 1.29 4.12 4.46
N PHE A 182 0.66 4.55 5.54
CA PHE A 182 -0.55 5.37 5.56
C PHE A 182 -0.15 6.82 5.73
N ASN A 183 -0.69 7.71 4.90
CA ASN A 183 -0.44 9.14 4.98
C ASN A 183 -1.74 9.93 4.84
N ASP A 184 -1.90 10.95 5.67
CA ASP A 184 -2.97 11.93 5.59
C ASP A 184 -2.48 13.26 6.17
N GLU A 185 -2.64 14.35 5.41
CA GLU A 185 -2.27 15.69 5.88
C GLU A 185 -3.06 16.12 7.12
N LYS A 186 -4.31 15.66 7.23
CA LYS A 186 -5.16 15.89 8.39
C LYS A 186 -4.77 14.92 9.50
N GLU A 187 -5.10 13.64 9.31
CA GLU A 187 -4.86 12.60 10.32
C GLU A 187 -5.15 11.20 9.75
N VAL A 188 -4.17 10.29 9.86
CA VAL A 188 -4.36 8.84 9.75
C VAL A 188 -4.96 8.34 11.06
N VAL A 189 -6.02 7.54 10.96
CA VAL A 189 -6.70 6.95 12.13
C VAL A 189 -6.73 5.43 11.97
N LEU A 190 -6.13 4.73 12.93
CA LEU A 190 -6.25 3.28 13.05
C LEU A 190 -7.04 2.96 14.31
N VAL A 191 -8.05 2.09 14.18
CA VAL A 191 -8.93 1.66 15.27
C VAL A 191 -8.86 0.15 15.38
N ARG A 192 -8.69 -0.37 16.59
CA ARG A 192 -8.86 -1.79 16.90
C ARG A 192 -9.95 -1.94 17.94
N HIS A 193 -11.06 -2.55 17.54
CA HIS A 193 -12.18 -2.82 18.42
C HIS A 193 -11.84 -3.94 19.40
N ARG A 194 -12.13 -3.70 20.69
CA ARG A 194 -11.89 -4.66 21.78
C ARG A 194 -13.11 -4.77 22.66
N GLU A 195 -13.43 -6.00 23.04
CA GLU A 195 -14.54 -6.27 23.95
C GLU A 195 -14.16 -5.85 25.38
N GLY A 196 -15.06 -5.15 26.07
CA GLY A 196 -14.94 -4.83 27.50
C GLY A 196 -13.85 -3.83 27.90
N LYS A 197 -12.98 -3.38 26.98
CA LYS A 197 -11.84 -2.48 27.26
C LYS A 197 -11.88 -1.14 26.50
N GLY A 198 -12.92 -0.94 25.68
CA GLY A 198 -12.99 0.17 24.72
C GLY A 198 -11.99 0.01 23.57
N ASP A 199 -12.15 0.84 22.55
CA ASP A 199 -11.32 0.78 21.36
C ASP A 199 -9.86 1.18 21.67
N LEU A 200 -8.93 0.58 20.94
CA LEU A 200 -7.56 1.03 20.84
C LEU A 200 -7.44 1.91 19.60
N ILE A 201 -7.06 3.18 19.76
CA ILE A 201 -7.00 4.13 18.64
C ILE A 201 -5.60 4.72 18.54
N ILE A 202 -5.01 4.66 17.34
CA ILE A 202 -3.76 5.34 17.02
C ILE A 202 -4.07 6.42 15.97
N ARG A 203 -3.64 7.65 16.26
CA ARG A 203 -3.75 8.80 15.37
C ARG A 203 -2.41 9.44 15.12
N ALA A 204 -2.11 9.77 13.87
CA ALA A 204 -0.88 10.44 13.47
C ALA A 204 -0.99 11.00 12.04
N LYS A 205 -0.01 11.79 11.56
CA LYS A 205 0.01 12.21 10.14
C LYS A 205 0.50 11.10 9.20
N GLU A 206 1.42 10.29 9.69
CA GLU A 206 1.94 9.14 8.96
C GLU A 206 2.03 7.95 9.90
N VAL A 207 1.55 6.80 9.41
CA VAL A 207 1.68 5.52 10.10
C VAL A 207 2.32 4.51 9.15
N ARG A 208 3.35 3.83 9.62
CA ARG A 208 4.07 2.78 8.88
C ARG A 208 3.93 1.47 9.63
N SER A 209 3.51 0.42 8.96
CA SER A 209 3.23 -0.89 9.55
C SER A 209 4.01 -1.98 8.81
N LEU A 210 4.81 -2.73 9.56
CA LEU A 210 5.42 -3.98 9.11
C LEU A 210 4.47 -5.10 9.50
N THR A 211 3.67 -5.57 8.53
CA THR A 211 2.53 -6.47 8.78
C THR A 211 2.97 -7.84 9.28
N GLU A 212 4.07 -8.38 8.75
CA GLU A 212 4.60 -9.68 9.17
C GLU A 212 5.23 -9.63 10.57
N GLU A 213 5.96 -8.56 10.86
CA GLU A 213 6.61 -8.37 12.16
C GLU A 213 5.67 -7.88 13.25
N LYS A 214 4.45 -7.46 12.87
CA LYS A 214 3.44 -6.87 13.77
C LYS A 214 4.00 -5.69 14.56
N ARG A 215 4.73 -4.82 13.86
CA ARG A 215 5.29 -3.58 14.40
C ARG A 215 4.78 -2.39 13.61
N LEU A 216 4.57 -1.29 14.33
CA LEU A 216 4.03 -0.06 13.79
C LEU A 216 4.83 1.14 14.28
N LEU A 217 5.07 2.10 13.39
CA LEU A 217 5.67 3.40 13.66
C LEU A 217 4.67 4.50 13.26
N ALA A 218 4.33 5.38 14.18
CA ALA A 218 3.49 6.55 13.93
C ALA A 218 4.30 7.84 14.13
N THR A 219 4.13 8.83 13.26
CA THR A 219 4.90 10.08 13.27
C THR A 219 4.08 11.30 12.87
N GLY A 220 4.62 12.50 13.16
CA GLY A 220 3.97 13.77 12.83
C GLY A 220 3.03 14.29 13.91
N GLY A 221 3.30 13.92 15.17
CA GLY A 221 2.37 14.09 16.29
C GLY A 221 1.52 12.83 16.41
N VAL A 222 1.51 12.24 17.60
CA VAL A 222 0.84 10.95 17.83
C VAL A 222 -0.10 11.03 19.00
N THR A 223 -1.23 10.34 18.88
CA THR A 223 -2.16 10.07 19.98
C THR A 223 -2.48 8.58 20.00
N LEU A 224 -2.33 7.97 21.17
CA LEU A 224 -2.71 6.61 21.49
C LEU A 224 -3.83 6.65 22.54
N VAL A 225 -4.99 6.12 22.21
CA VAL A 225 -6.12 5.98 23.14
C VAL A 225 -6.29 4.50 23.48
N ASP A 226 -6.24 4.16 24.76
CA ASP A 226 -6.49 2.84 25.33
C ASP A 226 -7.54 2.96 26.44
N GLY A 227 -8.81 2.91 26.07
CA GLY A 227 -9.91 3.15 27.01
C GLY A 227 -9.82 4.55 27.64
N ASP A 228 -9.69 4.61 28.98
CA ASP A 228 -9.59 5.85 29.74
C ASP A 228 -8.19 6.50 29.70
N ILE A 229 -7.20 5.83 29.09
CA ILE A 229 -5.81 6.28 29.05
C ILE A 229 -5.51 6.85 27.67
N THR A 230 -5.13 8.12 27.61
CA THR A 230 -4.66 8.77 26.38
C THR A 230 -3.20 9.17 26.51
N THR A 231 -2.35 8.67 25.62
CA THR A 231 -0.92 9.00 25.55
C THR A 231 -0.61 9.77 24.26
N THR A 232 0.14 10.85 24.38
CA THR A 232 0.49 11.76 23.28
C THR A 232 2.01 11.96 23.21
N GLY A 233 2.51 12.30 22.02
CA GLY A 233 3.92 12.62 21.80
C GLY A 233 4.19 13.01 20.36
N VAL A 234 5.46 12.99 19.96
CA VAL A 234 5.91 13.29 18.59
C VAL A 234 5.93 12.04 17.70
N ARG A 235 6.30 10.89 18.29
CA ARG A 235 6.40 9.59 17.61
C ARG A 235 5.97 8.47 18.55
N LEU A 236 5.49 7.38 17.97
CA LEU A 236 5.13 6.16 18.67
C LEU A 236 5.65 4.95 17.90
N VAL A 237 6.23 3.99 18.61
CA VAL A 237 6.44 2.63 18.09
C VAL A 237 5.60 1.67 18.90
N TYR A 238 4.82 0.85 18.23
CA TYR A 238 3.93 -0.11 18.85
C TYR A 238 4.21 -1.52 18.34
N ASN A 239 4.26 -2.48 19.26
CA ASN A 239 4.45 -3.89 18.97
C ASN A 239 3.17 -4.65 19.32
N ASP A 240 2.51 -5.18 18.30
CA ASP A 240 1.23 -5.88 18.43
C ASP A 240 1.38 -7.24 19.12
N ASN A 241 2.57 -7.85 19.11
CA ASN A 241 2.83 -9.11 19.81
C ASN A 241 2.86 -8.91 21.33
N THR A 242 3.40 -7.79 21.81
CA THR A 242 3.55 -7.52 23.24
C THR A 242 2.48 -6.57 23.80
N GLY A 243 1.81 -5.82 22.93
CA GLY A 243 0.91 -4.74 23.31
C GLY A 243 1.66 -3.55 23.94
N GLU A 244 2.91 -3.33 23.57
CA GLU A 244 3.72 -2.25 24.12
C GLU A 244 3.89 -1.12 23.11
N ALA A 245 3.53 0.09 23.51
CA ALA A 245 3.75 1.33 22.78
C ALA A 245 4.80 2.18 23.49
N THR A 246 5.90 2.46 22.80
CA THR A 246 6.89 3.46 23.23
C THR A 246 6.54 4.79 22.57
N VAL A 247 6.16 5.78 23.39
CA VAL A 247 5.79 7.13 22.93
C VAL A 247 6.90 8.09 23.34
N VAL A 248 7.43 8.84 22.39
CA VAL A 248 8.54 9.78 22.64
C VAL A 248 8.09 11.22 22.40
N GLY A 249 8.57 12.11 23.26
CA GLY A 249 8.54 13.54 23.04
C GLY A 249 9.65 13.98 22.08
N GLY A 250 9.69 15.27 21.80
CA GLY A 250 10.70 15.88 20.94
C GLY A 250 10.14 17.12 20.24
N ARG A 251 10.72 17.47 19.09
CA ARG A 251 10.25 18.61 18.30
C ARG A 251 9.16 18.24 17.30
N LEU A 252 8.10 19.04 17.29
CA LEU A 252 7.07 19.04 16.27
C LEU A 252 6.96 20.47 15.69
N GLY A 253 7.49 20.67 14.49
CA GLY A 253 7.68 22.02 13.96
C GLY A 253 8.59 22.85 14.88
N ASN A 254 8.08 24.00 15.34
CA ASN A 254 8.80 24.91 16.23
C ASN A 254 8.50 24.69 17.72
N GLN A 255 7.78 23.62 18.09
CA GLN A 255 7.36 23.35 19.46
C GLN A 255 8.06 22.13 20.04
N ASP A 256 8.49 22.23 21.29
CA ASP A 256 8.95 21.10 22.10
C ASP A 256 7.74 20.43 22.76
N VAL A 257 7.46 19.19 22.37
CA VAL A 257 6.30 18.41 22.78
C VAL A 257 6.77 17.24 23.66
N PRO A 258 6.42 17.18 24.96
CA PRO A 258 6.78 16.03 25.80
C PRO A 258 5.93 14.80 25.44
N ALA A 259 6.40 13.61 25.81
CA ALA A 259 5.50 12.47 25.88
C ALA A 259 4.63 12.62 27.13
N ARG A 260 3.30 12.62 26.96
CA ARG A 260 2.34 12.86 28.04
C ARG A 260 1.22 11.84 28.01
N SER A 261 0.91 11.23 29.16
CA SER A 261 -0.21 10.32 29.34
C SER A 261 -1.17 10.83 30.40
N VAL A 262 -2.48 10.71 30.14
CA VAL A 262 -3.57 11.09 31.03
C VAL A 262 -4.47 9.88 31.22
N ASN A 263 -4.68 9.47 32.48
CA ASN A 263 -5.70 8.49 32.85
C ASN A 263 -6.91 9.25 33.42
N ALA A 264 -8.01 9.30 32.67
CA ALA A 264 -9.20 10.04 33.07
C ALA A 264 -9.88 9.45 34.31
N LYS A 265 -9.88 8.11 34.43
CA LYS A 265 -10.52 7.38 35.52
C LYS A 265 -9.81 7.62 36.85
N GLU A 266 -8.48 7.58 36.84
CA GLU A 266 -7.65 7.77 38.04
C GLU A 266 -7.29 9.24 38.28
N ARG A 267 -7.63 10.14 37.34
CA ARG A 267 -7.23 11.55 37.33
C ARG A 267 -5.71 11.73 37.46
N ALA A 268 -4.96 10.79 36.91
CA ALA A 268 -3.50 10.77 36.95
C ALA A 268 -2.90 11.30 35.64
N THR A 269 -1.76 11.97 35.73
CA THR A 269 -0.99 12.44 34.57
C THR A 269 0.47 12.07 34.73
N LEU A 270 1.07 11.52 33.67
CA LEU A 270 2.51 11.27 33.57
C LEU A 270 3.07 12.05 32.39
N SER A 271 4.27 12.58 32.53
CA SER A 271 4.96 13.32 31.46
C SER A 271 6.46 13.09 31.54
N GLY A 272 7.14 13.06 30.39
CA GLY A 272 8.58 12.89 30.31
C GLY A 272 9.11 12.92 28.87
N GLY A 273 10.39 12.57 28.70
CA GLY A 273 11.00 12.46 27.37
C GLY A 273 10.50 11.24 26.59
N ALA A 274 10.18 10.15 27.28
CA ALA A 274 9.58 8.96 26.71
C ALA A 274 8.71 8.21 27.73
N LEU A 275 7.63 7.60 27.24
CA LEU A 275 6.69 6.79 28.01
C LEU A 275 6.59 5.40 27.37
N LEU A 276 6.51 4.37 28.21
CA LEU A 276 6.10 3.04 27.79
C LEU A 276 4.67 2.80 28.25
N HIS A 277 3.76 2.62 27.30
CA HIS A 277 2.36 2.28 27.50
C HIS A 277 2.16 0.81 27.15
N ASN A 278 1.83 -0.02 28.15
CA ASN A 278 1.43 -1.40 27.94
C ASN A 278 -0.10 -1.50 27.87
N VAL A 279 -0.64 -1.64 26.65
CA VAL A 279 -2.08 -1.62 26.40
C VAL A 279 -2.78 -2.90 26.83
N ASN A 280 -2.03 -3.97 27.11
CA ASN A 280 -2.58 -5.20 27.67
C ASN A 280 -2.83 -5.05 29.18
N ARG A 281 -1.93 -4.34 29.87
CA ARG A 281 -2.00 -4.10 31.32
C ARG A 281 -2.68 -2.78 31.71
N SER A 282 -3.01 -1.92 30.74
CA SER A 282 -3.51 -0.56 30.99
C SER A 282 -2.56 0.25 31.90
N GLN A 283 -1.25 0.11 31.66
CA GLN A 283 -0.23 0.72 32.50
C GLN A 283 0.69 1.60 31.67
N VAL A 284 1.04 2.75 32.23
CA VAL A 284 2.00 3.68 31.63
C VAL A 284 3.10 4.00 32.63
N ARG A 285 4.35 3.99 32.16
CA ARG A 285 5.51 4.40 32.96
C ARG A 285 6.41 5.34 32.18
N VAL A 286 7.09 6.21 32.91
CA VAL A 286 8.16 7.06 32.36
C VAL A 286 9.41 6.21 32.15
N LEU A 287 10.07 6.38 31.01
CA LEU A 287 11.36 5.77 30.74
C LEU A 287 12.49 6.70 31.21
N ALA A 288 13.49 6.13 31.90
CA ALA A 288 14.63 6.88 32.40
C ALA A 288 15.50 7.48 31.26
N GLN A 289 15.51 6.82 30.11
CA GLN A 289 16.22 7.26 28.91
C GLN A 289 15.29 7.21 27.71
N VAL A 290 15.44 8.17 26.80
CA VAL A 290 14.71 8.18 25.53
C VAL A 290 15.32 7.13 24.60
N PRO A 291 14.58 6.07 24.25
CA PRO A 291 15.12 5.02 23.41
C PRO A 291 15.28 5.50 21.96
N ARG A 292 16.28 4.97 21.27
CA ARG A 292 16.40 5.13 19.82
C ARG A 292 15.35 4.27 19.14
N LEU A 293 14.39 4.90 18.46
CA LEU A 293 13.36 4.17 17.72
C LEU A 293 13.94 3.56 16.43
N PRO A 294 13.53 2.35 16.04
CA PRO A 294 14.02 1.64 14.85
C PRO A 294 13.38 2.19 13.56
N VAL A 295 13.54 3.49 13.29
CA VAL A 295 12.91 4.16 12.13
C VAL A 295 13.40 3.60 10.79
N GLY A 296 14.65 3.09 10.74
CA GLY A 296 15.24 2.51 9.54
C GLY A 296 14.46 1.31 8.99
N ASP A 297 13.89 0.49 9.87
CA ASP A 297 13.15 -0.72 9.51
C ASP A 297 11.88 -0.38 8.69
N PHE A 298 11.32 0.82 8.88
CA PHE A 298 10.09 1.29 8.26
C PHE A 298 10.31 2.15 7.01
N ARG A 299 11.54 2.25 6.49
CA ARG A 299 11.81 3.04 5.28
C ARG A 299 11.18 2.44 4.05
N LYS A 300 10.62 3.30 3.20
CA LYS A 300 10.15 2.90 1.87
C LYS A 300 11.35 2.55 0.98
N GLN A 301 11.13 1.70 -0.01
CA GLN A 301 12.09 1.45 -1.06
C GLN A 301 12.45 2.77 -1.76
N GLY A 302 13.75 3.05 -1.86
CA GLY A 302 14.26 4.29 -2.43
C GLY A 302 14.26 5.50 -1.50
N GLU A 303 13.79 5.37 -0.25
CA GLU A 303 13.90 6.41 0.77
C GLU A 303 15.32 6.38 1.42
N PRO A 304 15.98 7.55 1.57
CA PRO A 304 17.33 7.63 2.15
C PRO A 304 17.40 7.32 3.67
#